data_AF-A0A4Q3S9S4-F1
#
_entry.id   AF-A0A4Q3S9S4-F1
#
_cell.length_a   1.000
_cell.length_b   1.000
_cell.length_c   1.000
_cell.angle_alpha   90.00
_cell.angle_beta   90.00
_cell.angle_gamma   90.00
#
_symmetry.space_group_name_H-M   'P 1'
#
loop_
_entity.id
_entity.type
_entity.pdbx_description
1 polymer ?
#
loop_
_entity_poly.entity_id
_entity_poly.type
_entity_poly.pdbx_seq_one_letter_code
_entity_poly.pdbx_strand_id
1 'polypeptide(L)'
;MDFSQVNWLYVAGGVSGVMLLAWLIALVRGRTGFIGAVVGFAHLFAAGLNSAAPLRSAVDPTYVGYGFGLLQGDRGLTVSAMAAAVFITALVGAFSALRGSREATLLTAVTSTFFLVILGWPWLQDTLKGKYMSLQLGEYATLSGMTSAALLFVLMVAPFAIGVVWSLMRMRTAPAAVTQ
;
A
#
# COMPACT_ATOMS: atom_id res chain seq x y z
N MET A 1 -3.85 16.48 -25.70
CA MET A 1 -2.52 16.56 -25.04
C MET A 1 -1.92 15.18 -25.10
N ASP A 2 -0.68 15.04 -25.55
CA ASP A 2 -0.01 13.74 -25.61
C ASP A 2 0.55 13.39 -24.23
N PHE A 3 -0.11 12.44 -23.55
CA PHE A 3 0.30 11.99 -22.22
C PHE A 3 1.39 10.91 -22.26
N SER A 4 1.79 10.43 -23.45
CA SER A 4 2.84 9.41 -23.59
C SER A 4 4.22 9.91 -23.14
N GLN A 5 4.44 11.23 -23.20
CA GLN A 5 5.70 11.88 -22.81
C GLN A 5 5.75 12.23 -21.31
N VAL A 6 4.68 11.98 -20.55
CA VAL A 6 4.65 12.30 -19.12
C VAL A 6 5.50 11.28 -18.35
N ASN A 7 6.49 11.79 -17.62
CA ASN A 7 7.24 10.95 -16.69
C ASN A 7 6.41 10.64 -15.44
N TRP A 8 5.70 9.51 -15.49
CA TRP A 8 4.83 9.04 -14.41
C TRP A 8 5.56 8.76 -13.09
N LEU A 9 6.87 8.53 -13.12
CA LEU A 9 7.67 8.40 -11.91
C LEU A 9 7.74 9.72 -11.14
N TYR A 10 7.85 10.86 -11.84
CA TYR A 10 7.81 12.17 -11.18
C TYR A 10 6.42 12.49 -10.62
N VAL A 11 5.36 12.08 -11.32
CA VAL A 11 3.99 12.22 -10.80
C VAL A 11 3.83 11.37 -9.53
N ALA A 12 4.20 10.09 -9.58
CA ALA A 12 4.14 9.20 -8.42
C ALA A 12 5.01 9.71 -7.26
N GLY A 13 6.21 10.20 -7.56
CA GLY A 13 7.14 10.78 -6.59
C GLY A 13 6.58 12.05 -5.93
N GLY A 14 5.99 12.95 -6.71
CA GLY A 14 5.34 14.15 -6.21
C GLY A 14 4.17 13.83 -5.28
N VAL A 15 3.27 12.95 -5.70
CA VAL A 15 2.13 12.50 -4.87
C VAL A 15 2.64 11.79 -3.61
N SER A 16 3.62 10.89 -3.73
CA SER A 16 4.23 10.20 -2.59
C SER A 16 4.92 11.14 -1.60
N GLY A 17 5.59 12.19 -2.09
CA GLY A 17 6.22 13.21 -1.25
C GLY A 17 5.20 14.01 -0.43
N VAL A 18 4.09 14.43 -1.06
CA VAL A 18 2.99 15.13 -0.37
C VAL A 18 2.34 14.22 0.68
N MET A 19 2.07 12.96 0.33
CA MET A 19 1.49 11.99 1.27
C MET A 19 2.43 11.71 2.44
N LEU A 20 3.75 11.57 2.19
CA LEU A 20 4.75 11.38 3.23
C LEU A 20 4.81 12.56 4.19
N LEU A 21 4.81 13.79 3.67
CA LEU A 21 4.79 14.97 4.52
C LEU A 21 3.53 15.00 5.41
N ALA A 22 2.36 14.75 4.82
CA ALA A 22 1.10 14.70 5.57
C ALA A 22 1.13 13.58 6.64
N TRP A 23 1.68 12.42 6.29
CA TRP A 23 1.83 11.30 7.22
C TRP A 23 2.82 11.60 8.34
N LEU A 24 3.95 12.27 8.07
CA LEU A 24 4.91 12.69 9.10
C LEU A 24 4.29 13.70 10.07
N ILE A 25 3.52 14.67 9.56
CA ILE A 25 2.77 15.61 10.40
C ILE A 25 1.77 14.85 11.29
N ALA A 26 1.05 13.87 10.71
CA ALA A 26 0.12 13.03 11.47
C ALA A 26 0.84 12.13 12.49
N LEU A 27 2.03 11.62 12.17
CA LEU A 27 2.83 10.78 13.05
C LEU A 27 3.28 11.56 14.30
N VAL A 28 3.79 12.78 14.11
CA VAL A 28 4.23 13.65 15.22
C VAL A 28 3.07 14.05 16.12
N ARG A 29 1.86 14.18 15.56
CA ARG A 29 0.63 14.47 16.33
C ARG A 29 -0.08 13.22 16.85
N GLY A 30 0.32 12.05 16.37
CA GLY A 30 -0.34 10.78 16.63
C GLY A 30 -0.06 10.28 18.04
N ARG A 31 -0.95 9.40 18.52
CA ARG A 31 -0.83 8.76 19.84
C ARG A 31 -0.49 7.28 19.73
N THR A 32 0.31 6.92 18.74
CA THR A 32 0.58 5.50 18.42
C THR A 32 2.02 5.19 18.67
N GLY A 33 2.26 4.04 19.31
CA GLY A 33 3.61 3.53 19.47
C GLY A 33 4.25 3.16 18.13
N PHE A 34 5.52 2.79 18.20
CA PHE A 34 6.35 2.44 17.05
C PHE A 34 5.69 1.47 16.05
N ILE A 35 4.96 0.46 16.54
CA ILE A 35 4.27 -0.52 15.67
C ILE A 35 3.24 0.16 14.76
N GLY A 36 2.44 1.10 15.29
CA GLY A 36 1.46 1.84 14.50
C GLY A 36 2.12 2.69 13.41
N ALA A 37 3.30 3.25 13.70
CA ALA A 37 4.09 3.97 12.71
C ALA A 37 4.61 3.04 11.60
N VAL A 38 5.15 1.87 11.94
CA VAL A 38 5.63 0.89 10.95
C VAL A 38 4.49 0.41 10.04
N VAL A 39 3.34 0.04 10.62
CA VAL A 39 2.15 -0.41 9.88
C VAL A 39 1.59 0.72 9.01
N GLY A 40 1.53 1.94 9.56
CA GLY A 40 1.08 3.12 8.85
C GLY A 40 1.97 3.45 7.66
N PHE A 41 3.30 3.34 7.83
CA PHE A 41 4.28 3.56 6.77
C PHE A 41 4.17 2.49 5.67
N ALA A 42 3.95 1.21 6.02
CA ALA A 42 3.74 0.16 5.02
C ALA A 42 2.49 0.43 4.15
N HIS A 43 1.39 0.87 4.76
CA HIS A 43 0.22 1.30 3.99
C HIS A 43 0.52 2.52 3.13
N LEU A 44 1.23 3.53 3.66
CA LEU A 44 1.63 4.71 2.90
C LEU A 44 2.50 4.33 1.69
N PHE A 45 3.42 3.39 1.86
CA PHE A 45 4.26 2.89 0.77
C PHE A 45 3.42 2.17 -0.29
N ALA A 46 2.44 1.35 0.12
CA ALA A 46 1.48 0.75 -0.82
C ALA A 46 0.67 1.83 -1.56
N ALA A 47 0.24 2.91 -0.89
CA ALA A 47 -0.40 4.05 -1.56
C ALA A 47 0.55 4.72 -2.56
N GLY A 48 1.81 4.93 -2.18
CA GLY A 48 2.84 5.52 -3.04
C GLY A 48 3.05 4.73 -4.34
N LEU A 49 3.21 3.41 -4.25
CA LEU A 49 3.34 2.51 -5.41
C LEU A 49 2.12 2.56 -6.34
N ASN A 50 0.94 2.85 -5.80
CA ASN A 50 -0.32 2.90 -6.53
C ASN A 50 -0.78 4.32 -6.88
N SER A 51 0.00 5.36 -6.56
CA SER A 51 -0.45 6.75 -6.66
C SER A 51 -0.65 7.26 -8.09
N ALA A 52 0.21 6.83 -9.02
CA ALA A 52 0.12 7.24 -10.42
C ALA A 52 -0.80 6.34 -11.26
N ALA A 53 -1.02 5.08 -10.85
CA ALA A 53 -1.75 4.09 -11.63
C ALA A 53 -3.20 4.49 -11.99
N PRO A 54 -4.00 5.12 -11.10
CA PRO A 54 -5.36 5.55 -11.42
C PRO A 54 -5.43 6.54 -12.57
N LEU A 55 -4.54 7.53 -12.56
CA LEU A 55 -4.47 8.56 -13.60
C LEU A 55 -3.83 8.00 -14.87
N ARG A 56 -2.70 7.28 -14.73
CA ARG A 56 -1.97 6.70 -15.86
C ARG A 56 -2.84 5.78 -16.68
N SER A 57 -3.54 4.85 -16.04
CA SER A 57 -4.42 3.90 -16.73
C SER A 57 -5.57 4.56 -17.50
N ALA A 58 -5.98 5.77 -17.12
CA ALA A 58 -7.05 6.51 -17.77
C ALA A 58 -6.58 7.35 -18.96
N VAL A 59 -5.33 7.84 -18.95
CA VAL A 59 -4.87 8.86 -19.91
C VAL A 59 -3.64 8.45 -20.75
N ASP A 60 -2.85 7.48 -20.29
CA ASP A 60 -1.65 7.02 -20.98
C ASP A 60 -1.99 5.85 -21.93
N PRO A 61 -1.95 6.06 -23.26
CA PRO A 61 -2.25 5.01 -24.23
C PRO A 61 -1.20 3.89 -24.23
N THR A 62 0.01 4.14 -23.71
CA THR A 62 1.10 3.16 -23.63
C THR A 62 1.06 2.32 -22.35
N TYR A 63 0.13 2.60 -21.44
CA TYR A 63 0.00 1.82 -20.21
C TYR A 63 -0.41 0.39 -20.51
N VAL A 64 0.44 -0.56 -20.12
CA VAL A 64 0.28 -1.99 -20.45
C VAL A 64 -0.78 -2.66 -19.56
N GLY A 65 -0.96 -2.17 -18.34
CA GLY A 65 -1.90 -2.73 -17.38
C GLY A 65 -1.42 -2.59 -15.95
N TYR A 66 -2.18 -3.17 -15.04
CA TYR A 66 -1.94 -3.12 -13.60
C TYR A 66 -1.72 -4.51 -13.05
N GLY A 67 -0.67 -4.65 -12.24
CA GLY A 67 -0.38 -5.87 -11.51
C GLY A 67 0.05 -5.53 -10.09
N PHE A 68 -0.80 -5.87 -9.13
CA PHE A 68 -0.54 -5.69 -7.70
C PHE A 68 -1.05 -6.90 -6.93
N GLY A 69 -0.20 -7.93 -6.82
CA GLY A 69 -0.54 -9.19 -6.20
C GLY A 69 -1.68 -9.92 -6.95
N LEU A 70 -2.76 -10.21 -6.23
CA LEU A 70 -3.98 -10.81 -6.80
C LEU A 70 -4.77 -9.88 -7.73
N LEU A 71 -4.51 -8.57 -7.68
CA LEU A 71 -5.22 -7.61 -8.51
C LEU A 71 -4.45 -7.40 -9.81
N GLN A 72 -4.98 -7.95 -10.89
CA GLN A 72 -4.40 -7.85 -12.23
C GLN A 72 -5.47 -7.42 -13.23
N GLY A 73 -5.10 -6.60 -14.20
CA GLY A 73 -6.02 -6.18 -15.26
C GLY A 73 -5.35 -5.40 -16.37
N ASP A 74 -5.95 -5.46 -17.55
CA ASP A 74 -5.53 -4.70 -18.73
C ASP A 74 -5.97 -3.23 -18.62
N ARG A 75 -5.29 -2.36 -19.38
CA ARG A 75 -5.56 -0.91 -19.39
C ARG A 75 -7.04 -0.55 -19.54
N GLY A 76 -7.46 0.56 -18.94
CA GLY A 76 -8.81 1.11 -19.04
C GLY A 76 -9.42 1.43 -17.67
N LEU A 77 -10.70 1.78 -17.70
CA LEU A 77 -11.42 2.30 -16.53
C LEU A 77 -11.49 1.31 -15.35
N THR A 78 -11.57 0.01 -15.63
CA THR A 78 -11.59 -1.03 -14.60
C THR A 78 -10.32 -0.98 -13.75
N VAL A 79 -9.17 -0.89 -14.39
CA VAL A 79 -7.88 -0.77 -13.71
C VAL A 79 -7.74 0.56 -12.99
N SER A 80 -8.22 1.66 -13.57
CA SER A 80 -8.23 2.96 -12.89
C SER A 80 -9.00 2.89 -11.58
N ALA A 81 -10.18 2.27 -11.59
CA ALA A 81 -11.02 2.09 -10.41
C ALA A 81 -10.37 1.16 -9.37
N MET A 82 -9.79 0.04 -9.80
CA MET A 82 -9.08 -0.89 -8.91
C MET A 82 -7.88 -0.21 -8.25
N ALA A 83 -7.03 0.45 -9.03
CA ALA A 83 -5.87 1.17 -8.51
C ALA A 83 -6.29 2.30 -7.56
N ALA A 84 -7.37 3.03 -7.87
CA ALA A 84 -7.91 4.07 -7.01
C ALA A 84 -8.41 3.50 -5.68
N ALA A 85 -9.12 2.36 -5.72
CA ALA A 85 -9.60 1.67 -4.52
C ALA A 85 -8.42 1.22 -3.64
N VAL A 86 -7.37 0.64 -4.24
CA VAL A 86 -6.15 0.25 -3.54
C VAL A 86 -5.46 1.47 -2.92
N PHE A 87 -5.30 2.56 -3.68
CA PHE A 87 -4.71 3.80 -3.22
C PHE A 87 -5.46 4.40 -2.02
N ILE A 88 -6.78 4.53 -2.11
CA ILE A 88 -7.63 5.08 -1.06
C ILE A 88 -7.60 4.18 0.18
N THR A 89 -7.73 2.85 -0.01
CA THR A 89 -7.70 1.88 1.10
C THR A 89 -6.35 1.92 1.83
N ALA A 90 -5.25 2.01 1.09
CA ALA A 90 -3.92 2.19 1.63
C ALA A 90 -3.83 3.50 2.43
N LEU A 91 -4.28 4.63 1.89
CA LEU A 91 -4.28 5.89 2.60
C LEU A 91 -5.11 5.85 3.90
N VAL A 92 -6.31 5.28 3.84
CA VAL A 92 -7.16 5.10 5.03
C VAL A 92 -6.43 4.28 6.08
N GLY A 93 -5.81 3.16 5.71
CA GLY A 93 -5.03 2.34 6.64
C GLY A 93 -3.83 3.09 7.22
N ALA A 94 -3.11 3.85 6.40
CA ALA A 94 -1.91 4.60 6.79
C ALA A 94 -2.20 5.61 7.90
N PHE A 95 -3.26 6.42 7.73
CA PHE A 95 -3.66 7.43 8.70
C PHE A 95 -4.45 6.86 9.87
N SER A 96 -5.23 5.79 9.65
CA SER A 96 -5.95 5.12 10.75
C SER A 96 -4.97 4.49 11.75
N ALA A 97 -3.86 3.94 11.26
CA ALA A 97 -2.83 3.34 12.10
C ALA A 97 -2.19 4.35 13.09
N LEU A 98 -2.31 5.66 12.81
CA LEU A 98 -1.77 6.77 13.60
C LEU A 98 -2.78 7.43 14.58
N ARG A 99 -4.07 7.07 14.52
CA ARG A 99 -5.11 7.71 15.36
C ARG A 99 -5.25 7.10 16.75
N GLY A 100 -4.99 5.80 16.88
CA GLY A 100 -5.02 5.09 18.17
C GLY A 100 -6.40 4.89 18.81
N SER A 101 -7.49 5.36 18.19
CA SER A 101 -8.87 5.03 18.62
C SER A 101 -9.24 3.59 18.26
N ARG A 102 -10.27 3.04 18.89
CA ARG A 102 -10.73 1.66 18.63
C ARG A 102 -11.17 1.46 17.17
N GLU A 103 -11.90 2.41 16.61
CA GLU A 103 -12.43 2.36 15.24
C GLU A 103 -11.30 2.47 14.22
N ALA A 104 -10.34 3.37 14.44
CA ALA A 104 -9.18 3.51 13.57
C ALA A 104 -8.28 2.26 13.63
N THR A 105 -8.18 1.65 14.80
CA THR A 105 -7.46 0.38 14.98
C THR A 105 -8.15 -0.75 14.21
N LEU A 106 -9.48 -0.83 14.25
CA LEU A 106 -10.27 -1.79 13.46
C LEU A 106 -10.11 -1.56 11.96
N LEU A 107 -10.19 -0.31 11.50
CA LEU A 107 -9.93 0.03 10.10
C LEU A 107 -8.55 -0.44 9.67
N THR A 108 -7.53 -0.21 10.50
CA THR A 108 -6.16 -0.68 10.23
C THR A 108 -6.10 -2.21 10.11
N ALA A 109 -6.83 -2.95 10.96
CA ALA A 109 -6.90 -4.42 10.87
C ALA A 109 -7.52 -4.88 9.54
N VAL A 110 -8.64 -4.25 9.15
CA VAL A 110 -9.37 -4.58 7.91
C VAL A 110 -8.50 -4.28 6.69
N THR A 111 -7.91 -3.08 6.61
CA THR A 111 -7.04 -2.72 5.48
C THR A 111 -5.79 -3.58 5.45
N SER A 112 -5.16 -3.87 6.59
CA SER A 112 -4.00 -4.77 6.67
C SER A 112 -4.35 -6.18 6.19
N THR A 113 -5.51 -6.71 6.57
CA THR A 113 -5.97 -8.03 6.13
C THR A 113 -6.17 -8.04 4.62
N PHE A 114 -6.78 -7.01 4.07
CA PHE A 114 -6.98 -6.86 2.62
C PHE A 114 -5.63 -6.88 1.87
N PHE A 115 -4.65 -6.09 2.30
CA PHE A 115 -3.31 -6.09 1.68
C PHE A 115 -2.55 -7.39 1.90
N LEU A 116 -2.71 -8.03 3.06
CA LEU A 116 -2.11 -9.33 3.34
C LEU A 116 -2.66 -10.42 2.42
N VAL A 117 -3.96 -10.42 2.12
CA VAL A 117 -4.54 -11.35 1.15
C VAL A 117 -4.05 -11.04 -0.26
N ILE A 118 -4.05 -9.78 -0.67
CA ILE A 118 -3.67 -9.39 -2.04
C ILE A 118 -2.20 -9.67 -2.33
N LEU A 119 -1.29 -9.33 -1.41
CA LEU A 119 0.15 -9.44 -1.62
C LEU A 119 0.75 -10.70 -0.98
N GLY A 120 0.31 -11.02 0.23
CA GLY A 120 0.87 -12.12 1.02
C GLY A 120 0.49 -13.49 0.47
N TRP A 121 -0.71 -13.67 -0.07
CA TRP A 121 -1.10 -14.96 -0.66
C TRP A 121 -0.29 -15.32 -1.91
N PRO A 122 -0.16 -14.45 -2.94
CA PRO A 122 0.72 -14.72 -4.08
C PRO A 122 2.17 -14.91 -3.66
N TRP A 123 2.68 -14.06 -2.76
CA TRP A 123 4.04 -14.17 -2.27
C TRP A 123 4.32 -15.54 -1.62
N LEU A 124 3.39 -16.02 -0.78
CA LEU A 124 3.50 -17.33 -0.14
C LEU A 124 3.44 -18.46 -1.16
N GLN A 125 2.49 -18.39 -2.10
CA GLN A 125 2.32 -19.38 -3.16
C GLN A 125 3.57 -19.51 -4.04
N ASP A 126 4.15 -18.38 -4.43
CA ASP A 126 5.36 -18.34 -5.25
C ASP A 126 6.56 -18.89 -4.48
N THR A 127 6.73 -18.46 -3.22
CA THR A 127 7.81 -18.96 -2.34
C THR A 127 7.73 -20.47 -2.14
N LEU A 128 6.54 -21.03 -1.91
CA LEU A 128 6.34 -22.48 -1.75
C LEU A 128 6.61 -23.27 -3.03
N LYS A 129 6.39 -22.66 -4.20
CA LYS A 129 6.65 -23.26 -5.52
C LYS A 129 8.08 -23.07 -6.00
N GLY A 130 8.95 -22.44 -5.19
CA GLY A 130 10.30 -22.06 -5.59
C GLY A 130 10.33 -21.04 -6.73
N LYS A 131 9.22 -20.33 -6.96
CA LYS A 131 9.14 -19.22 -7.92
C LYS A 131 9.41 -17.94 -7.15
N TYR A 132 10.24 -17.08 -7.69
CA TYR A 132 10.52 -15.79 -7.07
C TYR A 132 9.92 -14.67 -7.90
N MET A 133 9.10 -13.82 -7.27
CA MET A 133 8.48 -12.69 -7.94
C MET A 133 9.53 -11.71 -8.47
N SER A 134 9.33 -11.19 -9.67
CA SER A 134 10.10 -10.04 -10.17
C SER A 134 9.38 -8.74 -9.80
N LEU A 135 10.05 -7.84 -9.09
CA LEU A 135 9.62 -6.47 -8.84
C LEU A 135 10.18 -5.56 -9.94
N GLN A 136 9.31 -5.01 -10.78
CA GLN A 136 9.68 -3.96 -11.72
C GLN A 136 9.70 -2.62 -10.98
N LEU A 137 10.88 -2.02 -10.83
CA LEU A 137 11.09 -0.68 -10.24
C LEU A 137 11.08 0.44 -11.30
N GLY A 138 10.67 0.14 -12.53
CA GLY A 138 10.67 1.04 -13.67
C GLY A 138 11.17 0.35 -14.95
N GLU A 139 11.33 1.12 -16.03
CA GLU A 139 11.68 0.61 -17.37
C GLU A 139 13.03 -0.14 -17.45
N TYR A 140 13.94 0.05 -16.48
CA TYR A 140 15.31 -0.47 -16.56
C TYR A 140 15.78 -1.22 -15.31
N ALA A 141 14.97 -1.31 -14.27
CA ALA A 141 15.36 -1.93 -13.00
C ALA A 141 14.34 -3.00 -12.60
N THR A 142 14.72 -4.27 -12.78
CA THR A 142 13.94 -5.41 -12.28
C THR A 142 14.72 -6.09 -11.18
N LEU A 143 14.19 -6.06 -9.95
CA LEU A 143 14.68 -6.91 -8.88
C LEU A 143 14.00 -8.27 -9.02
N SER A 144 14.79 -9.33 -9.16
CA SER A 144 14.27 -10.70 -9.28
C SER A 144 14.91 -11.62 -8.24
N GLY A 145 14.30 -12.79 -8.05
CA GLY A 145 14.84 -13.80 -7.16
C GLY A 145 14.49 -13.59 -5.69
N MET A 146 15.32 -14.17 -4.82
CA MET A 146 15.07 -14.18 -3.38
C MET A 146 15.07 -12.76 -2.77
N THR A 147 15.82 -11.83 -3.35
CA THR A 147 15.91 -10.45 -2.88
C THR A 147 14.60 -9.68 -3.03
N SER A 148 13.92 -9.78 -4.18
CA SER A 148 12.62 -9.14 -4.38
C SER A 148 11.54 -9.77 -3.49
N ALA A 149 11.57 -11.10 -3.33
CA ALA A 149 10.69 -11.79 -2.39
C ALA A 149 10.92 -11.32 -0.94
N ALA A 150 12.17 -11.21 -0.50
CA ALA A 150 12.51 -10.72 0.84
C ALA A 150 12.11 -9.26 1.05
N LEU A 151 12.35 -8.38 0.07
CA LEU A 151 11.95 -6.97 0.14
C LEU A 151 10.43 -6.82 0.21
N LEU A 152 9.68 -7.55 -0.62
CA LEU A 152 8.22 -7.54 -0.54
C LEU A 152 7.75 -8.04 0.83
N PHE A 153 8.38 -9.09 1.36
CA PHE A 153 8.03 -9.59 2.68
C PHE A 153 8.26 -8.55 3.77
N VAL A 154 9.47 -7.98 3.85
CA VAL A 154 9.87 -7.05 4.91
C VAL A 154 9.12 -5.72 4.81
N LEU A 155 8.93 -5.19 3.60
CA LEU A 155 8.33 -3.87 3.40
C LEU A 155 6.79 -3.90 3.39
N MET A 156 6.19 -5.01 2.95
CA MET A 156 4.73 -5.11 2.76
C MET A 156 4.12 -6.21 3.62
N VAL A 157 4.43 -7.49 3.34
CA VAL A 157 3.69 -8.64 3.91
C VAL A 157 3.80 -8.70 5.44
N ALA A 158 5.01 -8.64 5.98
CA ALA A 158 5.24 -8.73 7.42
C ALA A 158 4.63 -7.53 8.19
N PRO A 159 4.81 -6.27 7.75
CA PRO A 159 4.10 -5.14 8.36
C PRO A 159 2.57 -5.29 8.35
N PHE A 160 1.98 -5.82 7.29
CA PHE A 160 0.53 -6.05 7.27
C PHE A 160 0.11 -7.17 8.23
N ALA A 161 0.84 -8.29 8.29
CA ALA A 161 0.58 -9.35 9.26
C ALA A 161 0.70 -8.85 10.71
N ILE A 162 1.76 -8.08 11.01
CA ILE A 162 1.95 -7.42 12.30
C ILE A 162 0.80 -6.45 12.58
N GLY A 163 0.38 -5.68 11.57
CA GLY A 163 -0.75 -4.74 11.66
C GLY A 163 -2.05 -5.42 12.06
N VAL A 164 -2.38 -6.56 11.46
CA VAL A 164 -3.57 -7.35 11.85
C VAL A 164 -3.49 -7.77 13.31
N VAL A 165 -2.41 -8.44 13.73
CA VAL A 165 -2.28 -8.97 15.09
C VAL A 165 -2.28 -7.83 16.11
N TRP A 166 -1.47 -6.80 15.88
CA TRP A 166 -1.37 -5.63 16.75
C TRP A 166 -2.70 -4.91 16.89
N SER A 167 -3.43 -4.69 15.79
CA SER A 167 -4.71 -4.00 15.84
C SER A 167 -5.75 -4.80 16.62
N LEU A 168 -5.83 -6.13 16.42
CA LEU A 168 -6.74 -6.99 17.16
C LEU A 168 -6.44 -7.01 18.67
N MET A 169 -5.15 -6.99 19.04
CA MET A 169 -4.75 -6.88 20.45
C MET A 169 -5.11 -5.51 21.03
N ARG A 170 -4.78 -4.43 20.31
CA ARG A 170 -5.00 -3.04 20.76
C ARG A 170 -6.48 -2.68 20.85
N MET A 171 -7.34 -3.26 20.01
CA MET A 171 -8.80 -3.07 20.09
C MET A 171 -9.40 -3.44 21.46
N ARG A 172 -8.77 -4.34 22.22
CA ARG A 172 -9.23 -4.74 23.56
C ARG A 172 -9.01 -3.67 24.62
N THR A 173 -8.04 -2.78 24.39
CA THR A 173 -7.60 -1.77 25.36
C THR A 173 -7.83 -0.34 24.85
N ALA A 174 -8.22 -0.16 23.59
CA ALA A 174 -8.40 1.16 22.99
C ALA A 174 -9.73 1.79 23.43
N PRO A 175 -9.73 3.08 23.81
CA PRO A 175 -10.97 3.81 24.05
C PRO A 175 -11.75 3.97 22.73
N ALA A 176 -13.08 3.99 22.84
CA ALA A 176 -13.94 4.41 21.74
C ALA A 176 -13.63 5.85 21.33
N ALA A 177 -13.82 6.20 20.06
CA ALA A 177 -13.71 7.60 19.63
C ALA A 177 -14.70 8.46 20.42
N VAL A 178 -14.20 9.53 21.04
CA VAL A 178 -15.05 10.56 21.63
C VAL A 178 -15.69 11.31 20.46
N THR A 179 -16.99 11.13 20.26
CA THR A 179 -17.78 11.98 19.36
C THR A 179 -17.80 13.38 19.96
N GLN A 180 -17.00 14.28 19.39
CA GLN A 180 -17.07 15.73 19.65
C GLN A 180 -18.08 16.36 18.71
#